data_AF-E1R5H7-F1
#
_entry.id   AF-E1R5H7-F1
#
_cell.length_a   1.000
_cell.length_b   1.000
_cell.length_c   1.000
_cell.angle_alpha   90.00
_cell.angle_beta   90.00
_cell.angle_gamma   90.00
#
_symmetry.space_group_name_H-M   'P 1'
#
loop_
_entity.id
_entity.type
_entity.pdbx_description
1 polymer ?
#
loop_
_entity_poly.entity_id
_entity_poly.type
_entity_poly.pdbx_seq_one_letter_code
_entity_poly.pdbx_strand_id
1 'polypeptide(L)'
;MMSKILSHYMGILPFSLFLCVGLSLGSLFALPADGKLIHDWGGSYRRYLPPPEHDAVRREVLDAELLPADELRRLPAYDLSVRFFSLIPEEPGQRWLCFTFGDEWDLERPGRGSWVIKRDRFTKELLSIRIFLSEDGKNYLDLTSAPSGEASQFSIYLQGRLFQRQVPLSLSLSDVARSSFEKIAQLSSAYVEWSFYFPDPESLPSGPVKELSSVVRTLLPRLHYSDDGVLDENGNYIFIGDGSPQTGEKGLNCSGFVKWIVDGIAYPRTGKLFSVAALKKRRDDRGNRWSSGLETQRDPYFGLDWTRNLALAYRRITFPDAQVDQVNVDDLAFHPYREDVGYPVSWLNSLAWELAVREAGYFYLLAVNEQKGNPPLREYFHTAALFPYLDDKGDLQTIIFESGEETPVEQFIARYPIAYVHLVRVAAERRFDPPAIRLEPTLRRP
;
A
#
# COMPACT_ATOMS: atom_id res chain seq x y z
N MET A 1 63.92 -29.62 -7.42
CA MET A 1 64.95 -28.86 -6.68
C MET A 1 64.30 -28.45 -5.35
N MET A 2 64.00 -29.36 -4.41
CA MET A 2 64.89 -30.10 -3.48
C MET A 2 65.73 -29.22 -2.55
N SER A 3 65.74 -29.58 -1.25
CA SER A 3 66.52 -29.02 -0.12
C SER A 3 65.98 -27.70 0.49
N LYS A 4 65.88 -27.44 1.82
CA LYS A 4 66.07 -28.16 3.13
C LYS A 4 65.50 -27.23 4.26
N ILE A 5 65.13 -27.62 5.50
CA ILE A 5 64.92 -28.92 6.16
C ILE A 5 63.89 -28.79 7.35
N LEU A 6 63.59 -29.93 8.00
CA LEU A 6 62.91 -30.24 9.28
C LEU A 6 63.50 -29.53 10.54
N SER A 7 63.02 -29.65 11.80
CA SER A 7 61.74 -29.95 12.49
C SER A 7 61.96 -29.95 14.03
N HIS A 8 60.92 -30.21 14.84
CA HIS A 8 60.92 -30.44 16.32
C HIS A 8 60.99 -29.17 17.20
N TYR A 9 60.34 -29.06 18.38
CA TYR A 9 59.50 -30.00 19.16
C TYR A 9 58.23 -29.31 19.74
N MET A 10 57.34 -30.12 20.33
CA MET A 10 56.01 -29.77 20.89
C MET A 10 56.02 -28.81 22.09
N GLY A 11 54.90 -28.09 22.33
CA GLY A 11 54.51 -27.70 23.70
C GLY A 11 53.54 -26.52 23.89
N ILE A 12 52.27 -26.83 24.21
CA ILE A 12 51.36 -26.08 25.12
C ILE A 12 50.73 -24.75 24.62
N LEU A 13 49.40 -24.76 24.52
CA LEU A 13 48.44 -23.62 24.52
C LEU A 13 47.90 -23.37 25.95
N PRO A 14 47.16 -22.28 26.28
CA PRO A 14 47.01 -20.98 25.60
C PRO A 14 47.11 -19.73 26.54
N PHE A 15 47.25 -18.53 25.95
CA PHE A 15 46.79 -17.24 26.48
C PHE A 15 45.99 -16.56 25.35
N SER A 16 44.76 -16.06 25.46
CA SER A 16 44.08 -15.22 26.48
C SER A 16 44.37 -13.73 26.37
N LEU A 17 43.30 -12.97 26.04
CA LEU A 17 43.08 -11.51 26.10
C LEU A 17 43.81 -10.56 25.12
N PHE A 18 43.02 -9.96 24.21
CA PHE A 18 42.87 -8.53 23.86
C PHE A 18 41.92 -8.50 22.63
N LEU A 19 40.63 -8.14 22.68
CA LEU A 19 39.85 -7.08 23.34
C LEU A 19 39.92 -5.70 22.64
N CYS A 20 39.10 -5.57 21.59
CA CYS A 20 38.53 -4.33 21.01
C CYS A 20 37.16 -4.76 20.43
N VAL A 21 36.05 -4.66 21.17
CA VAL A 21 35.23 -3.45 21.38
C VAL A 21 34.69 -2.88 20.06
N GLY A 22 33.45 -3.27 19.74
CA GLY A 22 32.60 -2.71 18.69
C GLY A 22 31.15 -3.03 19.06
N LEU A 23 30.47 -2.08 19.74
CA LEU A 23 29.14 -2.27 20.30
C LEU A 23 28.04 -1.97 19.27
N SER A 24 27.13 -2.92 19.07
CA SER A 24 25.72 -2.61 18.79
C SER A 24 24.79 -3.69 19.37
N LEU A 25 24.43 -3.53 20.64
CA LEU A 25 23.10 -3.91 21.10
C LEU A 25 22.09 -2.90 20.49
N GLY A 26 20.86 -3.28 20.16
CA GLY A 26 20.31 -4.63 20.14
C GLY A 26 18.81 -4.60 19.81
N SER A 27 18.34 -5.66 19.16
CA SER A 27 16.91 -6.00 19.04
C SER A 27 16.80 -7.52 18.94
N LEU A 28 17.08 -8.22 20.05
CA LEU A 28 16.67 -9.63 20.16
C LEU A 28 15.15 -9.65 20.20
N PHE A 29 14.52 -10.19 19.16
CA PHE A 29 13.17 -10.72 19.30
C PHE A 29 13.22 -11.91 20.26
N ALA A 30 12.82 -11.67 21.50
CA ALA A 30 12.60 -12.73 22.47
C ALA A 30 11.41 -13.58 22.02
N LEU A 31 11.70 -14.75 21.44
CA LEU A 31 10.70 -15.79 21.23
C LEU A 31 10.09 -16.16 22.59
N PRO A 32 8.75 -16.24 22.72
CA PRO A 32 8.14 -16.78 23.94
C PRO A 32 8.59 -18.22 24.14
N ALA A 33 9.15 -18.53 25.32
CA ALA A 33 9.62 -19.87 25.66
C ALA A 33 8.48 -20.88 25.93
N ASP A 34 7.23 -20.41 25.93
CA ASP A 34 6.05 -21.23 26.18
C ASP A 34 5.50 -21.78 24.87
N GLY A 35 5.76 -23.07 24.63
CA GLY A 35 5.35 -23.82 23.43
C GLY A 35 3.84 -24.05 23.28
N LYS A 36 3.03 -22.98 23.30
CA LYS A 36 1.62 -23.02 22.88
C LYS A 36 1.52 -22.75 21.37
N LEU A 37 1.61 -23.82 20.59
CA LEU A 37 1.15 -23.88 19.20
C LEU A 37 -0.39 -23.71 19.13
N ILE A 38 -0.89 -22.50 19.37
CA ILE A 38 -2.29 -22.13 19.15
C ILE A 38 -2.39 -20.69 18.62
N HIS A 39 -2.10 -20.51 17.34
CA HIS A 39 -3.07 -19.79 16.52
C HIS A 39 -3.93 -20.84 15.86
N ASP A 40 -5.12 -21.05 16.42
CA ASP A 40 -6.20 -21.69 15.70
C ASP A 40 -6.47 -20.84 14.45
N TRP A 41 -6.40 -21.44 13.26
CA TRP A 41 -6.73 -20.77 12.01
C TRP A 41 -8.26 -20.70 11.91
N GLY A 42 -8.84 -19.91 12.82
CA GLY A 42 -10.28 -19.82 13.06
C GLY A 42 -11.04 -19.47 11.78
N GLY A 43 -12.29 -19.93 11.71
CA GLY A 43 -13.07 -20.02 10.47
C GLY A 43 -13.29 -18.71 9.68
N SER A 44 -12.98 -17.53 10.23
CA SER A 44 -13.02 -16.25 9.50
C SER A 44 -11.92 -16.16 8.44
N TYR A 45 -10.67 -16.53 8.75
CA TYR A 45 -9.54 -16.40 7.80
C TYR A 45 -9.72 -17.27 6.55
N ARG A 46 -10.37 -18.44 6.67
CA ARG A 46 -10.67 -19.31 5.54
C ARG A 46 -11.60 -18.69 4.48
N ARG A 47 -12.35 -17.65 4.82
CA ARG A 47 -13.16 -16.89 3.85
C ARG A 47 -12.29 -16.02 2.92
N TYR A 48 -11.09 -15.63 3.35
CA TYR A 48 -10.23 -14.67 2.66
C TYR A 48 -8.86 -15.23 2.21
N LEU A 49 -8.47 -16.44 2.62
CA LEU A 49 -7.46 -17.20 1.88
C LEU A 49 -7.92 -17.37 0.42
N PRO A 50 -7.03 -17.31 -0.59
CA PRO A 50 -7.39 -17.32 -2.00
C PRO A 50 -8.11 -18.65 -2.37
N PRO A 51 -9.44 -18.63 -2.56
CA PRO A 51 -10.22 -19.85 -2.71
C PRO A 51 -10.65 -20.05 -4.17
N PRO A 52 -11.07 -21.28 -4.56
CA PRO A 52 -10.95 -22.54 -3.83
C PRO A 52 -9.57 -23.21 -3.97
N GLU A 53 -9.26 -24.12 -3.05
CA GLU A 53 -8.09 -24.99 -3.17
C GLU A 53 -8.33 -26.05 -4.26
N HIS A 54 -7.45 -26.09 -5.27
CA HIS A 54 -7.47 -27.06 -6.36
C HIS A 54 -6.29 -28.05 -6.31
N ASP A 55 -5.67 -28.25 -5.14
CA ASP A 55 -4.52 -29.13 -4.94
C ASP A 55 -4.76 -30.58 -5.42
N ALA A 56 -6.00 -31.08 -5.32
CA ALA A 56 -6.39 -32.39 -5.86
C ALA A 56 -6.34 -32.43 -7.40
N VAL A 57 -6.83 -31.39 -8.08
CA VAL A 57 -6.78 -31.28 -9.55
C VAL A 57 -5.35 -31.03 -10.01
N ARG A 58 -4.58 -30.19 -9.29
CA ARG A 58 -3.15 -30.00 -9.54
C ARG A 58 -2.41 -31.33 -9.46
N ARG A 59 -2.61 -32.13 -8.40
CA ARG A 59 -2.00 -33.47 -8.27
C ARG A 59 -2.29 -34.35 -9.50
N GLU A 60 -3.56 -34.48 -9.88
CA GLU A 60 -3.97 -35.27 -11.04
C GLU A 60 -3.31 -34.81 -12.35
N VAL A 61 -3.34 -33.50 -12.65
CA VAL A 61 -2.77 -32.91 -13.89
C VAL A 61 -1.23 -32.91 -13.89
N LEU A 62 -0.60 -32.75 -12.73
CA LEU A 62 0.86 -32.74 -12.61
C LEU A 62 1.48 -34.12 -12.84
N ASP A 63 0.73 -35.18 -12.52
CA ASP A 63 1.13 -36.59 -12.63
C ASP A 63 0.67 -37.26 -13.94
N ALA A 64 -0.18 -36.60 -14.74
CA ALA A 64 -0.67 -37.10 -16.02
C ALA A 64 0.42 -37.19 -17.12
N GLU A 65 0.42 -38.26 -17.91
CA GLU A 65 1.36 -38.45 -19.04
C GLU A 65 1.06 -37.50 -20.21
N LEU A 66 -0.22 -37.34 -20.53
CA LEU A 66 -0.75 -36.39 -21.50
C LEU A 66 -1.37 -35.23 -20.73
N LEU A 67 -1.01 -34.01 -21.12
CA LEU A 67 -1.57 -32.82 -20.52
C LEU A 67 -2.87 -32.43 -21.23
N PRO A 68 -3.86 -31.94 -20.48
CA PRO A 68 -5.14 -31.47 -21.01
C PRO A 68 -4.93 -30.29 -21.96
N ALA A 69 -5.70 -30.27 -23.05
CA ALA A 69 -5.71 -29.16 -23.99
C ALA A 69 -6.39 -27.94 -23.34
N ASP A 70 -7.63 -28.12 -22.90
CA ASP A 70 -8.43 -27.18 -22.12
C ASP A 70 -9.64 -27.92 -21.55
N GLU A 71 -9.75 -27.97 -20.22
CA GLU A 71 -10.78 -28.73 -19.51
C GLU A 71 -11.40 -27.91 -18.37
N LEU A 72 -12.74 -27.96 -18.28
CA LEU A 72 -13.52 -27.33 -17.22
C LEU A 72 -14.08 -28.43 -16.29
N ARG A 73 -13.69 -28.40 -15.01
CA ARG A 73 -14.13 -29.39 -14.01
C ARG A 73 -14.76 -28.72 -12.81
N ARG A 74 -16.03 -29.04 -12.55
CA ARG A 74 -16.72 -28.60 -11.34
C ARG A 74 -16.11 -29.28 -10.12
N LEU A 75 -15.76 -28.50 -9.10
CA LEU A 75 -15.37 -28.99 -7.78
C LEU A 75 -16.60 -29.06 -6.86
N PRO A 76 -17.13 -30.25 -6.54
CA PRO A 76 -18.38 -30.37 -5.78
C PRO A 76 -18.32 -29.79 -4.37
N ALA A 77 -17.11 -29.69 -3.79
CA ALA A 77 -16.88 -29.16 -2.45
C ALA A 77 -17.01 -27.63 -2.35
N TYR A 78 -16.99 -26.90 -3.47
CA TYR A 78 -16.93 -25.44 -3.51
C TYR A 78 -18.02 -24.79 -4.37
N ASP A 79 -18.84 -25.59 -5.05
CA ASP A 79 -19.79 -25.17 -6.09
C ASP A 79 -19.21 -24.27 -7.19
N LEU A 80 -17.92 -24.44 -7.47
CA LEU A 80 -17.16 -23.66 -8.45
C LEU A 80 -16.57 -24.56 -9.53
N SER A 81 -16.48 -24.02 -10.74
CA SER A 81 -15.76 -24.65 -11.86
C SER A 81 -14.31 -24.20 -11.86
N VAL A 82 -13.40 -25.18 -11.91
CA VAL A 82 -11.97 -24.94 -12.17
C VAL A 82 -11.71 -25.24 -13.64
N ARG A 83 -11.21 -24.25 -14.37
CA ARG A 83 -10.68 -24.45 -15.71
C ARG A 83 -9.19 -24.71 -15.60
N PHE A 84 -8.69 -25.70 -16.33
CA PHE A 84 -7.27 -25.99 -16.41
C PHE A 84 -6.88 -26.36 -17.83
N PHE A 85 -5.77 -25.81 -18.27
CA PHE A 85 -5.29 -25.91 -19.65
C PHE A 85 -3.77 -25.77 -19.67
N SER A 86 -3.17 -26.17 -20.79
CA SER A 86 -1.72 -26.05 -20.99
C SER A 86 -1.40 -25.11 -22.15
N LEU A 87 -0.52 -24.14 -21.90
CA LEU A 87 -0.04 -23.21 -22.91
C LEU A 87 1.43 -23.49 -23.25
N ILE A 88 1.78 -23.27 -24.51
CA ILE A 88 3.16 -23.15 -24.95
C ILE A 88 3.36 -21.67 -25.26
N PRO A 89 4.06 -20.90 -24.40
CA PRO A 89 4.34 -19.49 -24.66
C PRO A 89 5.28 -19.34 -25.88
N GLU A 90 5.44 -18.10 -26.37
CA GLU A 90 6.42 -17.81 -27.42
C GLU A 90 7.87 -18.09 -26.99
N GLU A 91 8.16 -18.08 -25.68
CA GLU A 91 9.46 -18.47 -25.10
C GLU A 91 9.79 -19.95 -25.41
N PRO A 92 10.83 -20.24 -26.21
CA PRO A 92 11.16 -21.60 -26.60
C PRO A 92 11.50 -22.50 -25.41
N GLY A 93 10.95 -23.72 -25.39
CA GLY A 93 11.29 -24.74 -24.41
C GLY A 93 10.45 -24.73 -23.13
N GLN A 94 9.58 -23.74 -22.90
CA GLN A 94 8.67 -23.76 -21.75
C GLN A 94 7.29 -24.36 -22.09
N ARG A 95 6.60 -24.82 -21.04
CA ARG A 95 5.16 -25.09 -21.05
C ARG A 95 4.57 -24.57 -19.73
N TRP A 96 3.45 -23.87 -19.80
CA TRP A 96 2.74 -23.36 -18.62
C TRP A 96 1.49 -24.21 -18.39
N LEU A 97 1.24 -24.60 -17.14
CA LEU A 97 -0.01 -25.20 -16.69
C LEU A 97 -0.78 -24.14 -15.92
N CYS A 98 -1.97 -23.80 -16.38
CA CYS A 98 -2.81 -22.79 -15.76
C CYS A 98 -4.00 -23.48 -15.07
N PHE A 99 -4.32 -23.02 -13.86
CA PHE A 99 -5.45 -23.49 -13.06
C PHE A 99 -6.21 -22.26 -12.54
N THR A 100 -7.48 -22.14 -12.91
CA THR A 100 -8.21 -20.87 -12.92
C THR A 100 -9.67 -21.11 -12.55
N PHE A 101 -10.40 -20.06 -12.19
CA PHE A 101 -11.84 -20.17 -11.85
C PHE A 101 -12.71 -19.49 -12.88
N GLY A 102 -13.92 -20.02 -13.05
CA GLY A 102 -14.90 -19.51 -13.99
C GLY A 102 -14.74 -20.05 -15.42
N ASP A 103 -15.67 -19.65 -16.27
CA ASP A 103 -15.81 -20.19 -17.63
C ASP A 103 -14.95 -19.40 -18.64
N GLU A 104 -14.55 -18.17 -18.32
CA GLU A 104 -13.66 -17.32 -19.10
C GLU A 104 -12.29 -17.20 -18.43
N TRP A 105 -11.22 -17.10 -19.22
CA TRP A 105 -9.86 -16.88 -18.73
C TRP A 105 -9.21 -15.72 -19.47
N ASP A 106 -8.58 -14.84 -18.70
CA ASP A 106 -7.72 -13.76 -19.17
C ASP A 106 -6.29 -13.98 -18.64
N LEU A 107 -5.32 -14.11 -19.56
CA LEU A 107 -3.90 -14.20 -19.21
C LEU A 107 -3.35 -12.89 -18.62
N GLU A 108 -3.95 -11.76 -18.98
CA GLU A 108 -3.57 -10.43 -18.50
C GLU A 108 -4.18 -10.14 -17.13
N ARG A 109 -5.28 -10.83 -16.77
CA ARG A 109 -6.02 -10.66 -15.51
C ARG A 109 -6.41 -12.01 -14.88
N PRO A 110 -5.44 -12.79 -14.45
CA PRO A 110 -5.68 -14.04 -13.73
C PRO A 110 -6.33 -13.75 -12.36
N GLY A 111 -7.56 -14.21 -12.17
CA GLY A 111 -8.33 -14.01 -10.95
C GLY A 111 -7.71 -14.63 -9.70
N ARG A 112 -8.20 -14.22 -8.53
CA ARG A 112 -7.72 -14.64 -7.21
C ARG A 112 -7.69 -16.17 -7.09
N GLY A 113 -6.61 -16.71 -6.51
CA GLY A 113 -6.41 -18.16 -6.34
C GLY A 113 -6.12 -18.94 -7.63
N SER A 114 -5.94 -18.25 -8.77
CA SER A 114 -5.37 -18.86 -9.97
C SER A 114 -3.89 -19.22 -9.76
N TRP A 115 -3.44 -20.34 -10.35
CA TRP A 115 -2.04 -20.75 -10.33
C TRP A 115 -1.51 -20.89 -11.76
N VAL A 116 -0.28 -20.44 -11.99
CA VAL A 116 0.46 -20.66 -13.23
C VAL A 116 1.75 -21.39 -12.89
N ILE A 117 1.86 -22.64 -13.32
CA ILE A 117 3.01 -23.51 -13.06
C ILE A 117 3.85 -23.61 -14.33
N LYS A 118 5.08 -23.10 -14.30
CA LYS A 118 6.02 -23.18 -15.41
C LYS A 118 6.82 -24.48 -15.34
N ARG A 119 6.86 -25.23 -16.44
CA ARG A 119 7.65 -26.45 -16.63
C ARG A 119 8.57 -26.32 -17.84
N ASP A 120 9.72 -26.99 -17.77
CA ASP A 120 10.51 -27.27 -18.97
C ASP A 120 9.77 -28.30 -19.85
N ARG A 121 9.75 -28.08 -21.17
CA ARG A 121 9.02 -28.91 -22.14
C ARG A 121 9.67 -30.28 -22.37
N PHE A 122 10.98 -30.39 -22.13
CA PHE A 122 11.80 -31.57 -22.43
C PHE A 122 12.10 -32.38 -21.17
N THR A 123 12.59 -31.75 -20.09
CA THR A 123 12.90 -32.42 -18.82
C THR A 123 11.66 -32.66 -17.95
N LYS A 124 10.56 -31.93 -18.22
CA LYS A 124 9.33 -31.86 -17.41
C LYS A 124 9.52 -31.27 -15.99
N GLU A 125 10.71 -30.76 -15.68
CA GLU A 125 11.03 -30.17 -14.38
C GLU A 125 10.22 -28.88 -14.15
N LEU A 126 9.93 -28.60 -12.88
CA LEU A 126 9.25 -27.37 -12.46
C LEU A 126 10.27 -26.22 -12.38
N LEU A 127 9.99 -25.13 -13.09
CA LEU A 127 10.83 -23.94 -13.15
C LEU A 127 10.39 -22.89 -12.14
N SER A 128 9.09 -22.62 -12.08
CA SER A 128 8.47 -21.72 -11.10
C SER A 128 6.98 -21.98 -10.96
N ILE A 129 6.40 -21.44 -9.88
CA ILE A 129 4.95 -21.39 -9.65
C ILE A 129 4.59 -19.94 -9.35
N ARG A 130 3.55 -19.41 -9.99
CA ARG A 130 2.92 -18.14 -9.62
C ARG A 130 1.54 -18.40 -9.04
N ILE A 131 1.22 -17.77 -7.92
CA ILE A 131 -0.10 -17.87 -7.26
C ILE A 131 -0.67 -16.46 -7.14
N PHE A 132 -1.86 -16.21 -7.71
CA PHE A 132 -2.50 -14.91 -7.68
C PHE A 132 -3.35 -14.73 -6.43
N LEU A 133 -3.26 -13.56 -5.80
CA LEU A 133 -3.86 -13.24 -4.50
C LEU A 133 -5.00 -12.22 -4.58
N SER A 134 -5.15 -11.53 -5.72
CA SER A 134 -6.19 -10.53 -6.00
C SER A 134 -6.82 -10.77 -7.37
N GLU A 135 -8.02 -10.22 -7.60
CA GLU A 135 -8.73 -10.35 -8.89
C GLU A 135 -8.11 -9.51 -10.01
N ASP A 136 -7.35 -8.47 -9.67
CA ASP A 136 -6.65 -7.61 -10.65
C ASP A 136 -5.31 -8.20 -11.14
N GLY A 137 -4.92 -9.38 -10.65
CA GLY A 137 -3.65 -10.03 -10.96
C GLY A 137 -2.38 -9.31 -10.43
N LYS A 138 -2.52 -8.16 -9.76
CA LYS A 138 -1.37 -7.33 -9.31
C LYS A 138 -0.75 -7.80 -8.00
N ASN A 139 -1.48 -8.57 -7.19
CA ASN A 139 -0.96 -9.22 -5.99
C ASN A 139 -0.69 -10.70 -6.28
N TYR A 140 0.55 -11.17 -6.13
CA TYR A 140 0.92 -12.56 -6.41
C TYR A 140 2.14 -13.04 -5.62
N LEU A 141 2.25 -14.36 -5.44
CA LEU A 141 3.48 -15.03 -5.03
C LEU A 141 4.22 -15.54 -6.27
N ASP A 142 5.53 -15.33 -6.34
CA ASP A 142 6.43 -16.06 -7.25
C ASP A 142 7.30 -17.03 -6.44
N LEU A 143 7.10 -18.33 -6.66
CA LEU A 143 7.79 -19.42 -6.00
C LEU A 143 8.81 -20.07 -6.94
N THR A 144 10.00 -20.36 -6.43
CA THR A 144 11.12 -21.00 -7.15
C THR A 144 11.83 -21.99 -6.22
N SER A 145 12.60 -22.91 -6.79
CA SER A 145 13.50 -23.75 -6.00
C SER A 145 14.55 -22.89 -5.29
N ALA A 146 14.87 -23.24 -4.04
CA ALA A 146 16.00 -22.65 -3.33
C ALA A 146 17.32 -23.12 -3.99
N PRO A 147 18.46 -22.42 -3.78
CA PRO A 147 19.75 -22.80 -4.39
C PRO A 147 20.24 -24.22 -4.06
N SER A 148 19.74 -24.84 -2.98
CA SER A 148 20.01 -26.24 -2.63
C SER A 148 19.18 -27.27 -3.38
N GLY A 149 18.10 -26.86 -4.08
CA GLY A 149 17.16 -27.74 -4.79
C GLY A 149 16.17 -28.51 -3.89
N GLU A 150 16.55 -28.82 -2.65
CA GLU A 150 15.72 -29.59 -1.70
C GLU A 150 14.51 -28.82 -1.16
N ALA A 151 14.63 -27.49 -1.07
CA ALA A 151 13.60 -26.59 -0.56
C ALA A 151 13.17 -25.58 -1.64
N SER A 152 12.16 -24.77 -1.34
CA SER A 152 11.72 -23.66 -2.18
C SER A 152 11.80 -22.33 -1.44
N GLN A 153 11.66 -21.26 -2.19
CA GLN A 153 11.58 -19.89 -1.69
C GLN A 153 10.54 -19.14 -2.50
N PHE A 154 9.91 -18.13 -1.92
CA PHE A 154 8.98 -17.28 -2.65
C PHE A 154 9.19 -15.79 -2.40
N SER A 155 8.71 -14.98 -3.34
CA SER A 155 8.65 -13.53 -3.21
C SER A 155 7.21 -13.07 -3.35
N ILE A 156 6.81 -12.13 -2.51
CA ILE A 156 5.46 -11.55 -2.49
C ILE A 156 5.48 -10.25 -3.27
N TYR A 157 4.63 -10.15 -4.28
CA TYR A 157 4.35 -8.95 -5.03
C TYR A 157 3.01 -8.38 -4.59
N LEU A 158 2.98 -7.08 -4.31
CA LEU A 158 1.80 -6.34 -3.89
C LEU A 158 1.65 -5.12 -4.81
N GLN A 159 0.51 -5.01 -5.50
CA GLN A 159 0.24 -3.95 -6.46
C GLN A 159 1.37 -3.81 -7.51
N GLY A 160 1.87 -4.95 -8.00
CA GLY A 160 2.99 -5.05 -8.95
C GLY A 160 4.39 -4.79 -8.36
N ARG A 161 4.50 -4.33 -7.11
CA ARG A 161 5.78 -4.05 -6.44
C ARG A 161 6.27 -5.28 -5.66
N LEU A 162 7.54 -5.66 -5.84
CA LEU A 162 8.19 -6.65 -4.96
C LEU A 162 8.20 -6.12 -3.52
N PHE A 163 7.58 -6.87 -2.61
CA PHE A 163 7.26 -6.42 -1.26
C PHE A 163 7.97 -7.25 -0.18
N GLN A 164 8.05 -8.56 -0.36
CA GLN A 164 8.92 -9.46 0.40
C GLN A 164 9.66 -10.37 -0.57
N ARG A 165 10.93 -10.70 -0.27
CA ARG A 165 11.83 -11.40 -1.19
C ARG A 165 12.40 -12.66 -0.53
N GLN A 166 12.37 -13.78 -1.25
CA GLN A 166 13.03 -15.03 -0.88
C GLN A 166 12.66 -15.54 0.53
N VAL A 167 11.37 -15.46 0.87
CA VAL A 167 10.80 -16.13 2.04
C VAL A 167 11.06 -17.63 1.90
N PRO A 168 11.73 -18.29 2.86
CA PRO A 168 12.04 -19.71 2.76
C PRO A 168 10.79 -20.57 2.98
N LEU A 169 10.71 -21.69 2.27
CA LEU A 169 9.63 -22.65 2.40
C LEU A 169 10.21 -24.08 2.40
N SER A 170 9.90 -24.84 3.46
CA SER A 170 10.48 -26.18 3.72
C SER A 170 10.00 -27.30 2.80
N LEU A 171 9.23 -26.97 1.75
CA LEU A 171 8.75 -27.89 0.73
C LEU A 171 9.60 -27.75 -0.53
N SER A 172 9.83 -28.84 -1.26
CA SER A 172 10.37 -28.74 -2.63
C SER A 172 9.34 -28.06 -3.54
N LEU A 173 9.77 -27.48 -4.67
CA LEU A 173 8.84 -26.88 -5.63
C LEU A 173 7.81 -27.90 -6.18
N SER A 174 8.17 -29.19 -6.18
CA SER A 174 7.28 -30.32 -6.55
C SER A 174 6.18 -30.57 -5.52
N ASP A 175 6.50 -30.43 -4.24
CA ASP A 175 5.52 -30.58 -3.14
C ASP A 175 4.62 -29.34 -3.04
N VAL A 176 5.18 -28.15 -3.25
CA VAL A 176 4.42 -26.88 -3.34
C VAL A 176 3.33 -26.98 -4.41
N ALA A 177 3.67 -27.46 -5.61
CA ALA A 177 2.72 -27.62 -6.72
C ALA A 177 1.50 -28.51 -6.35
N ARG A 178 1.71 -29.47 -5.42
CA ARG A 178 0.72 -30.46 -4.95
C ARG A 178 0.10 -30.13 -3.59
N SER A 179 0.55 -29.06 -2.92
CA SER A 179 0.08 -28.62 -1.60
C SER A 179 -0.99 -27.55 -1.72
N SER A 180 -1.86 -27.43 -0.71
CA SER A 180 -2.79 -26.31 -0.57
C SER A 180 -2.06 -24.99 -0.29
N PHE A 181 -2.66 -23.86 -0.67
CA PHE A 181 -2.21 -22.54 -0.24
C PHE A 181 -2.27 -22.40 1.29
N GLU A 182 -3.31 -22.94 1.95
CA GLU A 182 -3.40 -23.02 3.41
C GLU A 182 -2.12 -23.65 4.01
N LYS A 183 -1.57 -24.71 3.39
CA LYS A 183 -0.34 -25.36 3.85
C LYS A 183 0.91 -24.49 3.63
N ILE A 184 0.99 -23.78 2.50
CA ILE A 184 2.07 -22.82 2.22
C ILE A 184 2.05 -21.68 3.24
N ALA A 185 0.86 -21.13 3.54
CA ALA A 185 0.67 -20.06 4.49
C ALA A 185 1.05 -20.48 5.92
N GLN A 186 0.62 -21.67 6.35
CA GLN A 186 1.02 -22.25 7.63
C GLN A 186 2.54 -22.38 7.77
N LEU A 187 3.23 -22.94 6.78
CA LEU A 187 4.67 -23.20 6.83
C LEU A 187 5.53 -21.91 6.80
N SER A 188 5.01 -20.83 6.24
CA SER A 188 5.70 -19.54 6.14
C SER A 188 5.24 -18.50 7.18
N SER A 189 4.29 -18.85 8.06
CA SER A 189 3.71 -17.95 9.07
C SER A 189 4.72 -17.33 10.05
N ALA A 190 5.88 -17.95 10.24
CA ALA A 190 6.98 -17.37 11.04
C ALA A 190 7.72 -16.21 10.34
N TYR A 191 7.50 -16.01 9.04
CA TYR A 191 8.15 -15.00 8.20
C TYR A 191 7.16 -14.02 7.56
N VAL A 192 5.90 -14.44 7.39
CA VAL A 192 4.86 -13.70 6.67
C VAL A 192 3.65 -13.47 7.55
N GLU A 193 3.33 -12.20 7.79
CA GLU A 193 2.09 -11.76 8.43
C GLU A 193 0.92 -11.92 7.43
N TRP A 194 0.37 -13.13 7.29
CA TRP A 194 -0.66 -13.41 6.29
C TRP A 194 -1.95 -12.58 6.44
N SER A 195 -2.27 -12.14 7.67
CA SER A 195 -3.36 -11.19 7.94
C SER A 195 -3.18 -9.82 7.28
N PHE A 196 -1.95 -9.45 6.90
CA PHE A 196 -1.70 -8.22 6.14
C PHE A 196 -2.06 -8.35 4.64
N TYR A 197 -1.96 -9.56 4.09
CA TYR A 197 -2.27 -9.86 2.68
C TYR A 197 -3.70 -10.37 2.48
N PHE A 198 -4.26 -11.01 3.50
CA PHE A 198 -5.65 -11.46 3.57
C PHE A 198 -6.32 -10.92 4.84
N PRO A 199 -6.47 -9.60 4.95
CA PRO A 199 -7.23 -9.00 6.04
C PRO A 199 -8.70 -9.40 5.92
N ASP A 200 -9.38 -9.49 7.06
CA ASP A 200 -10.83 -9.63 7.12
C ASP A 200 -11.48 -8.24 6.97
N PRO A 201 -12.15 -7.92 5.85
CA PRO A 201 -12.71 -6.59 5.62
C PRO A 201 -13.84 -6.23 6.60
N GLU A 202 -14.53 -7.22 7.18
CA GLU A 202 -15.56 -7.00 8.20
C GLU A 202 -14.94 -6.53 9.54
N SER A 203 -13.66 -6.86 9.77
CA SER A 203 -12.91 -6.44 10.96
C SER A 203 -12.29 -5.03 10.86
N LEU A 204 -12.15 -4.49 9.64
CA LEU A 204 -11.52 -3.19 9.40
C LEU A 204 -12.54 -2.05 9.51
N PRO A 205 -12.25 -0.95 10.24
CA PRO A 205 -13.09 0.25 10.28
C PRO A 205 -12.99 1.10 8.98
N SER A 206 -13.13 0.46 7.82
CA SER A 206 -13.07 1.10 6.49
C SER A 206 -14.31 1.95 6.14
N GLY A 207 -15.46 1.63 6.76
CA GLY A 207 -16.76 2.26 6.51
C GLY A 207 -16.75 3.79 6.44
N PRO A 208 -16.20 4.52 7.43
CA PRO A 208 -16.11 5.98 7.39
C PRO A 208 -15.33 6.53 6.18
N VAL A 209 -14.28 5.85 5.71
CA VAL A 209 -13.49 6.27 4.54
C VAL A 209 -14.27 6.05 3.24
N LYS A 210 -14.93 4.90 3.11
CA LYS A 210 -15.84 4.56 1.99
C LYS A 210 -17.04 5.52 1.92
N GLU A 211 -17.66 5.81 3.06
CA GLU A 211 -18.78 6.75 3.17
C GLU A 211 -18.35 8.19 2.84
N LEU A 212 -17.28 8.70 3.46
CA LEU A 212 -16.80 10.06 3.25
C LEU A 212 -16.36 10.31 1.80
N SER A 213 -15.58 9.40 1.21
CA SER A 213 -15.19 9.51 -0.20
C SER A 213 -16.38 9.47 -1.16
N SER A 214 -17.41 8.67 -0.85
CA SER A 214 -18.67 8.67 -1.61
C SER A 214 -19.40 10.01 -1.53
N VAL A 215 -19.53 10.61 -0.34
CA VAL A 215 -20.18 11.93 -0.21
C VAL A 215 -19.36 13.02 -0.90
N VAL A 216 -18.05 13.06 -0.73
CA VAL A 216 -17.15 14.00 -1.44
C VAL A 216 -17.37 13.92 -2.95
N ARG A 217 -17.35 12.70 -3.53
CA ARG A 217 -17.63 12.44 -4.96
C ARG A 217 -18.96 13.04 -5.42
N THR A 218 -20.04 12.91 -4.65
CA THR A 218 -21.35 13.48 -5.02
C THR A 218 -21.40 15.00 -5.05
N LEU A 219 -20.45 15.67 -4.39
CA LEU A 219 -20.40 17.13 -4.27
C LEU A 219 -19.40 17.79 -5.20
N LEU A 220 -18.48 17.04 -5.82
CA LEU A 220 -17.53 17.55 -6.82
C LEU A 220 -18.20 18.39 -7.94
N PRO A 221 -19.34 17.99 -8.54
CA PRO A 221 -19.97 18.78 -9.61
C PRO A 221 -20.56 20.13 -9.15
N ARG A 222 -20.48 20.45 -7.85
CA ARG A 222 -20.91 21.72 -7.25
C ARG A 222 -19.73 22.61 -6.87
N LEU A 223 -18.50 22.15 -7.10
CA LEU A 223 -17.27 22.90 -6.89
C LEU A 223 -16.78 23.46 -8.22
N HIS A 224 -16.18 24.64 -8.15
CA HIS A 224 -15.53 25.28 -9.28
C HIS A 224 -14.04 25.37 -8.97
N TYR A 225 -13.19 25.23 -9.99
CA TYR A 225 -11.77 25.54 -9.85
C TYR A 225 -11.57 27.06 -9.83
N SER A 226 -10.70 27.56 -8.94
CA SER A 226 -10.20 28.93 -9.00
C SER A 226 -8.75 28.92 -8.58
N ASP A 227 -7.88 29.55 -9.36
CA ASP A 227 -6.46 29.60 -9.02
C ASP A 227 -6.26 30.37 -7.71
N ASP A 228 -5.36 29.87 -6.87
CA ASP A 228 -5.14 30.34 -5.50
C ASP A 228 -6.41 30.38 -4.58
N GLY A 229 -7.52 29.75 -4.97
CA GLY A 229 -8.81 29.89 -4.28
C GLY A 229 -8.99 29.05 -3.01
N VAL A 230 -9.61 29.63 -1.97
CA VAL A 230 -9.95 28.95 -0.70
C VAL A 230 -11.18 29.58 0.00
N LEU A 231 -11.74 28.89 0.99
CA LEU A 231 -12.70 29.46 1.96
C LEU A 231 -11.99 29.92 3.25
N ASP A 232 -12.31 31.13 3.71
CA ASP A 232 -11.86 31.67 5.02
C ASP A 232 -12.55 30.97 6.21
N GLU A 233 -12.18 31.36 7.44
CA GLU A 233 -12.82 30.90 8.69
C GLU A 233 -14.32 31.19 8.81
N ASN A 234 -14.85 32.10 7.99
CA ASN A 234 -16.26 32.53 7.98
C ASN A 234 -17.07 31.90 6.83
N GLY A 235 -16.42 31.17 5.91
CA GLY A 235 -17.04 30.58 4.72
C GLY A 235 -17.11 31.52 3.49
N ASN A 236 -16.31 32.59 3.46
CA ASN A 236 -16.14 33.46 2.29
C ASN A 236 -15.05 32.92 1.37
N TYR A 237 -15.26 33.00 0.06
CA TYR A 237 -14.24 32.72 -0.94
C TYR A 237 -13.22 33.86 -1.02
N ILE A 238 -11.95 33.54 -0.75
CA ILE A 238 -10.79 34.43 -0.80
C ILE A 238 -9.65 33.79 -1.61
N PHE A 239 -8.63 34.56 -1.95
CA PHE A 239 -7.35 34.06 -2.44
C PHE A 239 -6.42 33.74 -1.25
N ILE A 240 -5.68 32.62 -1.31
CA ILE A 240 -4.79 32.18 -0.24
C ILE A 240 -3.63 33.17 -0.07
N GLY A 241 -3.10 33.70 -1.16
CA GLY A 241 -1.91 34.55 -1.23
C GLY A 241 -2.03 35.81 -0.40
N ASP A 242 -3.06 36.62 -0.65
CA ASP A 242 -3.26 37.94 -0.03
C ASP A 242 -4.50 38.05 0.88
N GLY A 243 -5.41 37.07 0.85
CA GLY A 243 -6.67 37.09 1.60
C GLY A 243 -7.77 37.96 1.00
N SER A 244 -7.59 38.48 -0.21
CA SER A 244 -8.59 39.32 -0.88
C SER A 244 -9.80 38.48 -1.36
N PRO A 245 -11.03 39.05 -1.39
CA PRO A 245 -12.22 38.32 -1.82
C PRO A 245 -12.17 37.92 -3.31
N GLN A 246 -12.56 36.68 -3.62
CA GLN A 246 -12.70 36.26 -5.01
C GLN A 246 -13.83 37.01 -5.73
N THR A 247 -13.58 37.39 -6.97
CA THR A 247 -14.55 38.05 -7.86
C THR A 247 -14.87 37.15 -9.06
N GLY A 248 -16.08 37.28 -9.61
CA GLY A 248 -16.54 36.39 -10.69
C GLY A 248 -16.95 35.00 -10.19
N GLU A 249 -16.55 33.97 -10.93
CA GLU A 249 -16.77 32.56 -10.58
C GLU A 249 -15.86 32.18 -9.41
N LYS A 250 -16.47 31.72 -8.31
CA LYS A 250 -15.78 31.46 -7.04
C LYS A 250 -15.46 29.99 -6.90
N GLY A 251 -14.21 29.69 -6.58
CA GLY A 251 -13.73 28.31 -6.57
C GLY A 251 -12.60 28.04 -5.58
N LEU A 252 -12.07 26.82 -5.68
CA LEU A 252 -10.99 26.31 -4.86
C LEU A 252 -9.83 25.86 -5.76
N ASN A 253 -8.59 26.06 -5.31
CA ASN A 253 -7.45 25.34 -5.87
C ASN A 253 -7.25 24.01 -5.11
N CYS A 254 -6.21 23.26 -5.46
CA CYS A 254 -5.84 22.01 -4.77
C CYS A 254 -5.78 22.14 -3.23
N SER A 255 -5.15 23.20 -2.71
CA SER A 255 -4.98 23.47 -1.28
C SER A 255 -6.30 23.90 -0.61
N GLY A 256 -7.09 24.74 -1.28
CA GLY A 256 -8.42 25.11 -0.82
C GLY A 256 -9.40 23.94 -0.80
N PHE A 257 -9.26 23.01 -1.75
CA PHE A 257 -10.08 21.81 -1.84
C PHE A 257 -9.79 20.81 -0.70
N VAL A 258 -8.51 20.52 -0.39
CA VAL A 258 -8.20 19.67 0.78
C VAL A 258 -8.64 20.33 2.09
N LYS A 259 -8.57 21.67 2.19
CA LYS A 259 -9.14 22.41 3.33
C LYS A 259 -10.65 22.21 3.41
N TRP A 260 -11.39 22.32 2.30
CA TRP A 260 -12.83 22.11 2.24
C TRP A 260 -13.26 20.71 2.71
N ILE A 261 -12.49 19.66 2.38
CA ILE A 261 -12.72 18.30 2.91
C ILE A 261 -12.54 18.26 4.43
N VAL A 262 -11.43 18.79 4.96
CA VAL A 262 -11.16 18.70 6.41
C VAL A 262 -12.08 19.64 7.22
N ASP A 263 -12.43 20.80 6.68
CA ASP A 263 -13.45 21.69 7.24
C ASP A 263 -14.83 21.01 7.30
N GLY A 264 -15.23 20.27 6.26
CA GLY A 264 -16.55 19.64 6.23
C GLY A 264 -16.75 18.49 7.21
N ILE A 265 -15.68 17.85 7.70
CA ILE A 265 -15.74 16.92 8.84
C ILE A 265 -15.55 17.62 10.19
N ALA A 266 -14.80 18.72 10.23
CA ALA A 266 -14.56 19.51 11.45
C ALA A 266 -15.79 20.32 11.88
N TYR A 267 -16.43 21.02 10.94
CA TYR A 267 -17.54 21.94 11.16
C TYR A 267 -18.73 21.30 11.90
N PRO A 268 -19.19 20.08 11.57
CA PRO A 268 -20.15 19.32 12.38
C PRO A 268 -19.87 19.21 13.87
N ARG A 269 -18.59 19.27 14.27
CA ARG A 269 -18.10 19.07 15.64
C ARG A 269 -17.76 20.38 16.35
N THR A 270 -17.34 21.41 15.61
CA THR A 270 -16.80 22.67 16.15
C THR A 270 -17.69 23.89 15.93
N GLY A 271 -18.58 23.85 14.92
CA GLY A 271 -19.29 25.01 14.38
C GLY A 271 -18.38 26.07 13.77
N LYS A 272 -17.12 25.74 13.45
CA LYS A 272 -16.07 26.68 12.98
C LYS A 272 -15.22 26.06 11.89
N LEU A 273 -14.84 26.88 10.91
CA LEU A 273 -13.88 26.52 9.86
C LEU A 273 -12.47 26.92 10.28
N PHE A 274 -11.45 26.29 9.72
CA PHE A 274 -10.05 26.62 10.03
C PHE A 274 -9.64 27.96 9.40
N SER A 275 -8.86 28.76 10.14
CA SER A 275 -8.34 30.04 9.66
C SER A 275 -7.21 29.84 8.65
N VAL A 276 -7.32 30.46 7.48
CA VAL A 276 -6.29 30.39 6.42
C VAL A 276 -4.95 30.95 6.93
N ALA A 277 -4.98 32.02 7.72
CA ALA A 277 -3.78 32.61 8.32
C ALA A 277 -3.07 31.67 9.31
N ALA A 278 -3.80 30.75 9.97
CA ALA A 278 -3.21 29.73 10.82
C ALA A 278 -2.58 28.59 10.01
N LEU A 279 -3.22 28.18 8.90
CA LEU A 279 -2.72 27.12 8.03
C LEU A 279 -1.45 27.52 7.25
N LYS A 280 -1.34 28.80 6.85
CA LYS A 280 -0.15 29.39 6.20
C LYS A 280 1.08 29.51 7.12
N LYS A 281 0.98 29.20 8.42
CA LYS A 281 2.11 29.39 9.35
C LYS A 281 3.24 28.43 9.05
N ARG A 282 4.42 29.01 8.78
CA ARG A 282 5.67 28.28 8.57
C ARG A 282 6.04 27.47 9.81
N ARG A 283 6.49 26.23 9.61
CA ARG A 283 7.05 25.33 10.61
C ARG A 283 8.58 25.29 10.54
N ASP A 284 9.19 25.07 11.70
CA ASP A 284 10.65 24.99 11.89
C ASP A 284 11.18 23.53 11.80
N ASP A 285 10.29 22.54 11.68
CA ASP A 285 10.56 21.09 11.75
C ASP A 285 10.72 20.41 10.38
N ARG A 286 11.37 21.10 9.45
CA ARG A 286 11.44 20.71 8.03
C ARG A 286 12.57 21.42 7.29
N GLY A 287 13.00 20.80 6.20
CA GLY A 287 13.92 21.42 5.25
C GLY A 287 15.35 21.50 5.75
N ASN A 288 16.20 22.19 5.00
CA ASN A 288 17.64 22.15 5.25
C ASN A 288 18.35 23.47 4.95
N ARG A 289 19.62 23.55 5.31
CA ARG A 289 20.43 24.76 5.17
C ARG A 289 20.57 25.27 3.72
N TRP A 290 20.27 24.44 2.71
CA TRP A 290 20.31 24.84 1.30
C TRP A 290 18.99 25.43 0.79
N SER A 291 17.85 25.17 1.43
CA SER A 291 16.55 25.77 1.07
C SER A 291 16.34 27.17 1.65
N SER A 292 16.89 27.44 2.85
CA SER A 292 16.54 28.61 3.67
C SER A 292 16.72 29.98 2.97
N GLY A 293 17.71 30.10 2.08
CA GLY A 293 17.93 31.33 1.30
C GLY A 293 16.87 31.60 0.21
N LEU A 294 16.09 30.59 -0.18
CA LEU A 294 15.07 30.66 -1.23
C LEU A 294 13.63 30.61 -0.67
N GLU A 295 13.45 30.26 0.60
CA GLU A 295 12.12 30.10 1.22
C GLU A 295 11.27 31.38 1.23
N THR A 296 11.90 32.55 1.38
CA THR A 296 11.19 33.84 1.29
C THR A 296 10.75 34.20 -0.13
N GLN A 297 11.37 33.59 -1.16
CA GLN A 297 11.09 33.89 -2.57
C GLN A 297 10.16 32.88 -3.24
N ARG A 298 10.24 31.59 -2.85
CA ARG A 298 9.57 30.47 -3.54
C ARG A 298 8.59 29.67 -2.66
N ASP A 299 8.61 29.89 -1.34
CA ASP A 299 7.88 29.10 -0.33
C ASP A 299 7.80 27.58 -0.64
N PRO A 300 8.96 26.91 -0.82
CA PRO A 300 9.06 25.55 -1.36
C PRO A 300 8.38 24.50 -0.49
N TYR A 301 7.97 24.83 0.73
CA TYR A 301 7.33 23.91 1.66
C TYR A 301 5.86 24.29 1.93
N PHE A 302 5.25 25.17 1.13
CA PHE A 302 3.86 25.60 1.32
C PHE A 302 2.88 24.42 1.44
N GLY A 303 2.87 23.50 0.47
CA GLY A 303 1.96 22.34 0.49
C GLY A 303 2.22 21.36 1.65
N LEU A 304 3.47 21.27 2.11
CA LEU A 304 3.85 20.44 3.27
C LEU A 304 3.25 21.01 4.56
N ASP A 305 3.38 22.31 4.78
CA ASP A 305 2.81 22.94 5.98
C ASP A 305 1.30 23.05 5.93
N TRP A 306 0.75 23.36 4.76
CA TRP A 306 -0.70 23.46 4.60
C TRP A 306 -1.38 22.16 5.03
N THR A 307 -0.89 21.02 4.55
CA THR A 307 -1.43 19.70 4.91
C THR A 307 -1.14 19.33 6.37
N ARG A 308 0.11 19.48 6.86
CA ARG A 308 0.47 19.24 8.27
C ARG A 308 -0.35 20.07 9.25
N ASN A 309 -0.44 21.38 9.04
CA ASN A 309 -1.17 22.30 9.92
C ASN A 309 -2.67 22.02 9.89
N LEU A 310 -3.23 21.63 8.74
CA LEU A 310 -4.64 21.27 8.60
C LEU A 310 -4.98 19.97 9.33
N ALA A 311 -4.20 18.91 9.12
CA ALA A 311 -4.35 17.63 9.83
C ALA A 311 -4.15 17.79 11.34
N LEU A 312 -3.15 18.59 11.75
CA LEU A 312 -2.88 18.89 13.16
C LEU A 312 -4.00 19.71 13.81
N ALA A 313 -4.52 20.73 13.12
CA ALA A 313 -5.64 21.53 13.62
C ALA A 313 -6.90 20.68 13.81
N TYR A 314 -7.16 19.73 12.90
CA TYR A 314 -8.23 18.75 13.05
C TYR A 314 -8.00 17.79 14.23
N ARG A 315 -6.80 17.19 14.35
CA ARG A 315 -6.44 16.31 15.47
C ARG A 315 -6.61 17.01 16.83
N ARG A 316 -6.28 18.30 16.90
CA ARG A 316 -6.42 19.14 18.10
C ARG A 316 -7.86 19.44 18.55
N ILE A 317 -8.87 19.14 17.73
CA ILE A 317 -10.28 19.15 18.19
C ILE A 317 -10.50 18.06 19.26
N THR A 318 -9.79 16.93 19.17
CA THR A 318 -9.91 15.80 20.09
C THR A 318 -8.76 15.75 21.10
N PHE A 319 -7.55 16.10 20.66
CA PHE A 319 -6.31 16.01 21.43
C PHE A 319 -5.58 17.36 21.41
N PRO A 320 -5.93 18.33 22.28
CA PRO A 320 -5.42 19.71 22.20
C PRO A 320 -3.88 19.81 22.18
N ASP A 321 -3.20 18.93 22.91
CA ASP A 321 -1.73 18.88 23.01
C ASP A 321 -1.06 18.07 21.90
N ALA A 322 -1.80 17.61 20.88
CA ALA A 322 -1.25 16.84 19.76
C ALA A 322 -0.12 17.60 19.07
N GLN A 323 0.89 16.84 18.64
CA GLN A 323 2.07 17.29 17.92
C GLN A 323 2.05 16.78 16.47
N VAL A 324 2.93 17.29 15.61
CA VAL A 324 2.85 17.06 14.15
C VAL A 324 3.33 15.67 13.71
N ASP A 325 4.28 15.10 14.45
CA ASP A 325 4.70 13.69 14.36
C ASP A 325 3.49 12.74 14.41
N GLN A 326 2.50 13.03 15.25
CA GLN A 326 1.28 12.22 15.36
C GLN A 326 0.35 12.29 14.15
N VAL A 327 0.54 13.25 13.22
CA VAL A 327 -0.18 13.31 11.95
C VAL A 327 0.68 12.96 10.73
N ASN A 328 2.01 13.02 10.82
CA ASN A 328 2.89 12.56 9.75
C ASN A 328 2.78 11.04 9.56
N VAL A 329 2.82 10.59 8.31
CA VAL A 329 3.02 9.20 7.94
C VAL A 329 4.44 9.07 7.37
N ASP A 330 5.38 8.68 8.23
CA ASP A 330 6.80 8.46 7.92
C ASP A 330 7.35 7.13 8.49
N ASP A 331 6.50 6.34 9.14
CA ASP A 331 6.84 5.15 9.95
C ASP A 331 6.31 3.81 9.42
N LEU A 332 5.89 3.75 8.15
CA LEU A 332 5.35 2.54 7.50
C LEU A 332 6.36 1.38 7.47
N ALA A 333 5.87 0.16 7.75
CA ALA A 333 6.69 -1.03 7.96
C ALA A 333 7.36 -1.54 6.68
N PHE A 334 6.72 -1.36 5.52
CA PHE A 334 7.19 -1.90 4.23
C PHE A 334 7.58 -0.82 3.21
N HIS A 335 7.52 0.46 3.59
CA HIS A 335 7.86 1.59 2.74
C HIS A 335 8.89 2.46 3.46
N PRO A 336 10.17 2.44 3.04
CA PRO A 336 11.17 3.31 3.64
C PRO A 336 10.87 4.77 3.25
N TYR A 337 10.60 5.59 4.27
CA TYR A 337 10.41 7.03 4.11
C TYR A 337 11.75 7.73 3.81
N ARG A 338 11.69 8.83 3.06
CA ARG A 338 12.86 9.71 2.86
C ARG A 338 12.59 11.05 3.56
N GLU A 339 13.40 11.34 4.57
CA GLU A 339 13.40 12.61 5.28
C GLU A 339 13.45 13.81 4.31
N ASP A 340 12.68 14.86 4.62
CA ASP A 340 12.43 16.06 3.78
C ASP A 340 11.93 15.82 2.34
N VAL A 341 11.63 14.58 1.93
CA VAL A 341 11.32 14.23 0.55
C VAL A 341 9.98 13.51 0.39
N GLY A 342 9.68 12.51 1.22
CA GLY A 342 8.48 11.69 1.11
C GLY A 342 8.71 10.30 0.49
N TYR A 343 7.62 9.61 0.19
CA TYR A 343 7.62 8.34 -0.55
C TYR A 343 7.53 8.59 -2.07
N PRO A 344 8.15 7.77 -2.94
CA PRO A 344 7.92 7.84 -4.38
C PRO A 344 6.43 7.75 -4.75
N VAL A 345 5.96 8.62 -5.64
CA VAL A 345 4.57 8.60 -6.14
C VAL A 345 4.19 7.26 -6.78
N SER A 346 5.15 6.59 -7.43
CA SER A 346 4.97 5.26 -8.03
C SER A 346 4.65 4.15 -7.02
N TRP A 347 4.72 4.41 -5.71
CA TRP A 347 4.33 3.46 -4.65
C TRP A 347 2.91 3.68 -4.13
N LEU A 348 2.14 4.64 -4.65
CA LEU A 348 0.83 5.03 -4.09
C LEU A 348 -0.15 3.86 -3.90
N ASN A 349 -0.24 2.90 -4.83
CA ASN A 349 -1.11 1.74 -4.64
C ASN A 349 -0.64 0.78 -3.52
N SER A 350 0.68 0.55 -3.38
CA SER A 350 1.19 -0.30 -2.31
C SER A 350 1.19 0.40 -0.94
N LEU A 351 1.35 1.73 -0.93
CA LEU A 351 1.12 2.59 0.25
C LEU A 351 -0.36 2.54 0.67
N ALA A 352 -1.28 2.75 -0.27
CA ALA A 352 -2.72 2.69 -0.03
C ALA A 352 -3.16 1.34 0.56
N TRP A 353 -2.59 0.22 0.10
CA TRP A 353 -2.81 -1.09 0.74
C TRP A 353 -2.39 -1.09 2.21
N GLU A 354 -1.15 -0.68 2.51
CA GLU A 354 -0.64 -0.71 3.88
C GLU A 354 -1.47 0.19 4.82
N LEU A 355 -1.86 1.37 4.33
CA LEU A 355 -2.72 2.31 5.06
C LEU A 355 -4.13 1.77 5.28
N ALA A 356 -4.75 1.17 4.26
CA ALA A 356 -6.08 0.56 4.36
C ALA A 356 -6.14 -0.60 5.37
N VAL A 357 -5.03 -1.33 5.55
CA VAL A 357 -4.94 -2.48 6.46
C VAL A 357 -4.49 -2.11 7.87
N ARG A 358 -3.44 -1.28 8.01
CA ARG A 358 -2.84 -0.95 9.32
C ARG A 358 -3.44 0.30 9.97
N GLU A 359 -3.89 1.26 9.18
CA GLU A 359 -4.45 2.55 9.62
C GLU A 359 -5.88 2.77 9.06
N ALA A 360 -6.69 1.69 9.08
CA ALA A 360 -8.09 1.76 8.67
C ALA A 360 -8.86 2.84 9.45
N GLY A 361 -9.75 3.57 8.76
CA GLY A 361 -10.51 4.68 9.33
C GLY A 361 -9.86 6.06 9.16
N TYR A 362 -8.66 6.14 8.58
CA TYR A 362 -8.03 7.40 8.19
C TYR A 362 -8.09 7.60 6.66
N PHE A 363 -8.18 8.86 6.25
CA PHE A 363 -7.79 9.31 4.91
C PHE A 363 -6.57 10.22 5.03
N TYR A 364 -5.91 10.51 3.91
CA TYR A 364 -4.58 11.10 3.92
C TYR A 364 -4.53 12.33 3.03
N LEU A 365 -3.94 13.40 3.51
CA LEU A 365 -3.58 14.53 2.65
C LEU A 365 -2.19 14.29 2.09
N LEU A 366 -2.03 14.45 0.78
CA LEU A 366 -0.75 14.36 0.10
C LEU A 366 -0.21 15.77 -0.13
N ALA A 367 1.10 15.93 0.02
CA ALA A 367 1.85 17.07 -0.51
C ALA A 367 2.90 16.55 -1.51
N VAL A 368 2.75 16.89 -2.79
CA VAL A 368 3.59 16.40 -3.90
C VAL A 368 4.88 17.21 -3.98
N ASN A 369 6.01 16.52 -3.82
CA ASN A 369 7.38 17.04 -3.81
C ASN A 369 8.12 16.67 -5.10
N GLU A 370 8.57 17.69 -5.84
CA GLU A 370 9.43 17.51 -7.02
C GLU A 370 10.52 18.59 -7.07
N GLN A 371 11.64 18.30 -7.73
CA GLN A 371 12.70 19.29 -7.95
C GLN A 371 12.35 20.19 -9.14
N LYS A 372 12.24 21.50 -8.90
CA LYS A 372 11.76 22.50 -9.87
C LYS A 372 12.64 23.75 -9.93
N GLY A 373 12.49 24.50 -11.03
CA GLY A 373 13.09 25.82 -11.25
C GLY A 373 14.61 25.82 -11.41
N ASN A 374 15.19 27.03 -11.41
CA ASN A 374 16.63 27.26 -11.49
C ASN A 374 17.02 28.39 -10.51
N PRO A 375 17.89 28.16 -9.49
CA PRO A 375 18.52 26.88 -9.15
C PRO A 375 17.49 25.80 -8.78
N PRO A 376 17.81 24.51 -8.99
CA PRO A 376 16.84 23.43 -8.85
C PRO A 376 16.59 23.09 -7.37
N LEU A 377 15.37 23.37 -6.90
CA LEU A 377 14.93 23.25 -5.50
C LEU A 377 13.77 22.27 -5.41
N ARG A 378 13.70 21.46 -4.33
CA ARG A 378 12.53 20.62 -4.07
C ARG A 378 11.38 21.46 -3.55
N GLU A 379 10.21 21.34 -4.17
CA GLU A 379 9.02 22.12 -3.85
C GLU A 379 7.82 21.19 -3.63
N TYR A 380 7.06 21.46 -2.57
CA TYR A 380 5.76 20.87 -2.25
C TYR A 380 4.64 21.69 -2.90
N PHE A 381 4.51 21.52 -4.22
CA PHE A 381 3.79 22.46 -5.11
C PHE A 381 2.31 22.13 -5.34
N HIS A 382 1.86 20.93 -4.95
CA HIS A 382 0.48 20.46 -5.18
C HIS A 382 0.01 19.62 -4.00
N THR A 383 -1.29 19.66 -3.71
CA THR A 383 -1.91 18.88 -2.62
C THR A 383 -3.14 18.12 -3.09
N ALA A 384 -3.37 16.95 -2.51
CA ALA A 384 -4.50 16.09 -2.86
C ALA A 384 -4.99 15.32 -1.62
N ALA A 385 -6.09 14.60 -1.73
CA ALA A 385 -6.60 13.71 -0.68
C ALA A 385 -6.73 12.27 -1.19
N LEU A 386 -6.08 11.33 -0.50
CA LEU A 386 -6.11 9.89 -0.75
C LEU A 386 -7.06 9.22 0.25
N PHE A 387 -8.00 8.45 -0.27
CA PHE A 387 -8.97 7.67 0.50
C PHE A 387 -8.74 6.18 0.19
N PRO A 388 -7.87 5.49 0.97
CA PRO A 388 -7.59 4.09 0.78
C PRO A 388 -8.54 3.24 1.63
N TYR A 389 -9.24 2.29 1.02
CA TYR A 389 -10.02 1.32 1.78
C TYR A 389 -10.11 -0.02 1.03
N LEU A 390 -10.36 -1.09 1.77
CA LEU A 390 -10.76 -2.36 1.18
C LEU A 390 -12.29 -2.41 1.10
N ASP A 391 -12.81 -2.82 -0.06
CA ASP A 391 -14.24 -3.02 -0.24
C ASP A 391 -14.73 -4.35 0.35
N ASP A 392 -16.00 -4.66 0.12
CA ASP A 392 -16.69 -5.79 0.74
C ASP A 392 -16.19 -7.16 0.23
N LYS A 393 -15.34 -7.18 -0.82
CA LYS A 393 -14.62 -8.37 -1.34
C LYS A 393 -13.18 -8.46 -0.82
N GLY A 394 -12.68 -7.39 -0.21
CA GLY A 394 -11.27 -7.20 0.14
C GLY A 394 -10.41 -6.59 -0.98
N ASP A 395 -11.02 -6.10 -2.07
CA ASP A 395 -10.29 -5.43 -3.14
C ASP A 395 -9.94 -3.99 -2.72
N LEU A 396 -8.73 -3.54 -3.06
CA LEU A 396 -8.25 -2.20 -2.71
C LEU A 396 -8.88 -1.12 -3.61
N GLN A 397 -9.51 -0.16 -2.97
CA GLN A 397 -10.00 1.07 -3.58
C GLN A 397 -9.04 2.22 -3.23
N THR A 398 -8.33 2.72 -4.24
CA THR A 398 -7.38 3.85 -4.13
C THR A 398 -7.99 5.08 -4.79
N ILE A 399 -8.80 5.86 -4.05
CA ILE A 399 -9.40 7.08 -4.59
C ILE A 399 -8.48 8.27 -4.29
N ILE A 400 -8.19 9.09 -5.30
CA ILE A 400 -7.50 10.37 -5.14
C ILE A 400 -8.44 11.48 -5.60
N PHE A 401 -8.63 12.49 -4.76
CA PHE A 401 -9.28 13.74 -5.16
C PHE A 401 -8.27 14.89 -5.13
N GLU A 402 -8.27 15.72 -6.18
CA GLU A 402 -7.43 16.93 -6.28
C GLU A 402 -8.23 18.04 -6.96
N SER A 403 -8.02 19.30 -6.57
CA SER A 403 -8.57 20.48 -7.27
C SER A 403 -10.10 20.48 -7.54
N GLY A 404 -10.89 19.71 -6.80
CA GLY A 404 -12.34 19.56 -7.02
C GLY A 404 -12.75 18.40 -7.94
N GLU A 405 -11.82 17.55 -8.38
CA GLU A 405 -12.05 16.40 -9.26
C GLU A 405 -11.57 15.08 -8.62
N GLU A 406 -12.03 13.95 -9.17
CA GLU A 406 -11.52 12.62 -8.84
C GLU A 406 -10.55 12.16 -9.94
N THR A 407 -9.32 11.87 -9.55
CA THR A 407 -8.26 11.45 -10.46
C THR A 407 -7.93 9.96 -10.22
N PRO A 408 -8.00 9.10 -11.25
CA PRO A 408 -7.53 7.72 -11.15
C PRO A 408 -6.05 7.68 -10.76
N VAL A 409 -5.69 6.79 -9.82
CA VAL A 409 -4.32 6.71 -9.28
C VAL A 409 -3.25 6.52 -10.36
N GLU A 410 -3.52 5.74 -11.41
CA GLU A 410 -2.62 5.57 -12.55
C GLU A 410 -2.37 6.90 -13.30
N GLN A 411 -3.39 7.77 -13.43
CA GLN A 411 -3.25 9.08 -14.05
C GLN A 411 -2.46 10.05 -13.15
N PHE A 412 -2.70 10.01 -11.84
CA PHE A 412 -1.93 10.79 -10.88
C PHE A 412 -0.44 10.41 -10.89
N ILE A 413 -0.14 9.10 -10.91
CA ILE A 413 1.23 8.58 -11.03
C ILE A 413 1.86 9.00 -12.37
N ALA A 414 1.14 8.88 -13.48
CA ALA A 414 1.63 9.26 -14.79
C ALA A 414 1.91 10.77 -14.93
N ARG A 415 1.17 11.62 -14.20
CA ARG A 415 1.38 13.08 -14.17
C ARG A 415 2.62 13.47 -13.35
N TYR A 416 2.98 12.68 -12.33
CA TYR A 416 4.08 12.97 -11.40
C TYR A 416 5.11 11.82 -11.28
N PRO A 417 5.69 11.33 -12.39
CA PRO A 417 6.38 10.03 -12.43
C PRO A 417 7.72 9.99 -11.66
N ILE A 418 8.34 11.14 -11.42
CA ILE A 418 9.60 11.29 -10.65
C ILE A 418 9.41 11.97 -9.29
N ALA A 419 8.16 12.31 -8.96
CA ALA A 419 7.83 13.04 -7.73
C ALA A 419 7.71 12.10 -6.53
N TYR A 420 7.67 12.73 -5.36
CA TYR A 420 7.50 12.10 -4.06
C TYR A 420 6.27 12.71 -3.38
N VAL A 421 5.72 12.05 -2.37
CA VAL A 421 4.59 12.53 -1.58
C VAL A 421 4.92 12.41 -0.10
N HIS A 422 4.72 13.51 0.63
CA HIS A 422 4.50 13.42 2.08
C HIS A 422 3.02 13.17 2.33
N LEU A 423 2.71 12.31 3.30
CA LEU A 423 1.36 11.91 3.67
C LEU A 423 1.11 12.36 5.12
N VAL A 424 -0.06 12.94 5.38
CA VAL A 424 -0.53 13.19 6.75
C VAL A 424 -1.92 12.58 6.97
N ARG A 425 -2.10 11.90 8.10
CA ARG A 425 -3.32 11.16 8.45
C ARG A 425 -4.39 12.07 9.06
N VAL A 426 -5.63 11.91 8.59
CA VAL A 426 -6.83 12.60 9.08
C VAL A 426 -7.93 11.56 9.33
N ALA A 427 -8.46 11.51 10.56
CA ALA A 427 -9.50 10.52 10.89
C ALA A 427 -10.79 10.83 10.10
N ALA A 428 -11.28 9.83 9.35
CA ALA A 428 -12.49 9.95 8.56
C ALA A 428 -13.74 9.94 9.46
N GLU A 429 -14.71 10.78 9.13
CA GLU A 429 -15.98 10.90 9.83
C GLU A 429 -17.13 10.55 8.89
N ARG A 430 -18.16 9.88 9.43
CA ARG A 430 -19.39 9.59 8.67
C ARG A 430 -20.24 10.84 8.40
N ARG A 431 -20.06 11.90 9.21
CA ARG A 431 -20.79 13.16 9.06
C ARG A 431 -19.91 14.17 8.33
N PHE A 432 -20.38 14.58 7.16
CA PHE A 432 -19.76 15.60 6.32
C PHE A 432 -20.78 16.70 6.03
N ASP A 433 -20.48 17.92 6.44
CA ASP A 433 -21.34 19.12 6.30
C ASP A 433 -20.46 20.30 5.85
N PRO A 434 -20.01 20.30 4.58
CA PRO A 434 -18.99 21.22 4.11
C PRO A 434 -19.53 22.65 3.89
N PRO A 435 -18.70 23.68 4.15
CA PRO A 435 -19.09 25.07 3.95
C PRO A 435 -19.37 25.42 2.49
N ALA A 436 -20.08 26.55 2.30
CA ALA A 436 -20.52 27.14 1.03
C ALA A 436 -21.46 26.28 0.15
N ILE A 437 -21.45 24.96 0.28
CA ILE A 437 -22.37 24.03 -0.39
C ILE A 437 -23.55 23.76 0.56
N ARG A 438 -24.53 24.67 0.57
CA ARG A 438 -25.83 24.36 1.18
C ARG A 438 -26.43 23.17 0.44
N LEU A 439 -26.50 22.02 1.10
CA LEU A 439 -27.49 21.00 0.79
C LEU A 439 -28.85 21.65 1.04
N GLU A 440 -29.63 21.92 0.00
CA GLU A 440 -31.05 22.15 0.24
C GLU A 440 -31.60 20.87 0.92
N PRO A 441 -32.40 20.99 1.98
CA PRO A 441 -32.98 19.83 2.61
C PRO A 441 -33.91 19.17 1.60
N THR A 442 -33.43 18.10 0.95
CA THR A 442 -34.28 17.22 0.17
C THR A 442 -35.38 16.74 1.11
N LEU A 443 -36.60 17.22 0.85
CA LEU A 443 -37.78 16.88 1.62
C LEU A 443 -37.86 15.36 1.70
N ARG A 444 -37.53 14.79 2.86
CA ARG A 444 -37.93 13.43 3.21
C ARG A 444 -39.45 13.43 3.11
N ARG A 445 -39.98 12.89 2.02
CA ARG A 445 -41.41 12.54 1.97
C ARG A 445 -41.66 11.53 3.11
N PRO A 446 -42.79 11.67 3.83
CA PRO A 446 -43.09 10.86 4.99
C PRO A 446 -43.22 9.36 4.64
#